data_AF-A0A0M8W3E9-F1
#
_entry.id   AF-A0A0M8W3E9-F1
#
_cell.length_a   1.000
_cell.length_b   1.000
_cell.length_c   1.000
_cell.angle_alpha   90.00
_cell.angle_beta   90.00
_cell.angle_gamma   90.00
#
_symmetry.space_group_name_H-M   'P 1'
#
loop_
_entity.id
_entity.type
_entity.pdbx_description
1 polymer ?
#
loop_
_entity_poly.entity_id
_entity_poly.type
_entity_poly.pdbx_seq_one_letter_code
_entity_poly.pdbx_strand_id
1 'polypeptide(L)'
;MARSHDRLAATQSGTFKDTQVKLFEYRFDVKTGFEPRFTDADLIRVALCRVHEERVEHFTLMQEKVWNPAMAGSPGMIRGMFAEAPEQEFLILSMWRQAAEHGKYRTERVERLALRAQTEADVAALSGDIVDLEPSWTV
;
A
#
# COMPACT_ATOMS: atom_id res chain seq x y z
N MET A 1 -25.75 -14.50 -29.66
CA MET A 1 -24.35 -14.72 -30.04
C MET A 1 -23.49 -14.26 -28.87
N ALA A 2 -22.94 -15.20 -28.09
CA ALA A 2 -22.00 -14.88 -27.03
C ALA A 2 -20.74 -14.31 -27.67
N ARG A 3 -20.36 -13.07 -27.31
CA ARG A 3 -19.17 -12.41 -27.87
C ARG A 3 -17.91 -13.15 -27.38
N SER A 4 -16.78 -12.96 -28.05
CA SER A 4 -15.49 -13.60 -27.68
C SER A 4 -15.14 -13.46 -26.19
N HIS A 5 -15.52 -12.34 -25.58
CA HIS A 5 -15.33 -12.07 -24.15
C HIS A 5 -16.19 -12.96 -23.24
N ASP A 6 -17.40 -13.32 -23.65
CA ASP A 6 -18.30 -14.19 -22.85
C ASP A 6 -17.72 -15.61 -22.73
N ARG A 7 -17.03 -16.09 -23.76
CA ARG A 7 -16.34 -17.39 -23.74
C ARG A 7 -15.15 -17.40 -22.77
N LEU A 8 -14.35 -16.32 -22.76
CA LEU A 8 -13.24 -16.19 -21.81
C LEU A 8 -13.73 -16.11 -20.36
N ALA A 9 -14.80 -15.34 -20.11
CA ALA A 9 -15.43 -15.26 -18.79
C ALA A 9 -16.01 -16.61 -18.35
N ALA A 10 -16.67 -17.35 -19.25
CA ALA A 10 -17.24 -18.65 -18.93
C ALA A 10 -16.17 -19.69 -18.54
N THR A 11 -14.98 -19.66 -19.15
CA THR A 11 -13.86 -20.53 -18.77
C THR A 11 -13.25 -20.22 -17.41
N GLN A 12 -13.59 -19.08 -16.80
CA GLN A 12 -13.13 -18.67 -15.47
C GLN A 12 -14.22 -18.84 -14.40
N SER A 13 -15.34 -19.48 -14.74
CA SER A 13 -16.43 -19.73 -13.80
C SER A 13 -15.94 -20.59 -12.63
N GLY A 14 -16.07 -20.05 -11.41
CA GLY A 14 -15.62 -20.72 -10.18
C GLY A 14 -14.11 -20.63 -9.90
N THR A 15 -13.32 -19.93 -10.72
CA THR A 15 -11.89 -19.68 -10.47
C THR A 15 -11.67 -18.83 -9.23
N PHE A 16 -12.47 -17.77 -9.08
CA PHE A 16 -12.49 -16.94 -7.88
C PHE A 16 -13.72 -17.31 -7.06
N LYS A 17 -13.49 -17.63 -5.79
CA LYS A 17 -14.54 -17.82 -4.79
C LYS A 17 -14.29 -16.81 -3.69
N ASP A 18 -15.36 -16.38 -3.04
CA ASP A 18 -15.29 -15.54 -1.85
C ASP A 18 -14.59 -14.19 -2.07
N THR A 19 -14.76 -13.56 -3.24
CA THR A 19 -14.25 -12.21 -3.50
C THR A 19 -14.84 -11.23 -2.49
N GLN A 20 -13.97 -10.56 -1.74
CA GLN A 20 -14.35 -9.50 -0.83
C GLN A 20 -13.93 -8.16 -1.41
N VAL A 21 -14.81 -7.17 -1.31
CA VAL A 21 -14.55 -5.78 -1.70
C VAL A 21 -14.61 -4.94 -0.44
N LYS A 22 -13.55 -4.18 -0.19
CA LYS A 22 -13.48 -3.21 0.91
C LYS A 22 -13.17 -1.85 0.33
N LEU A 23 -13.82 -0.82 0.88
CA LEU A 23 -13.57 0.57 0.52
C LEU A 23 -12.73 1.21 1.60
N PHE A 24 -11.69 1.91 1.17
CA PHE A 24 -10.80 2.66 2.05
C PHE A 24 -11.05 4.15 1.86
N GLU A 25 -11.25 4.85 2.97
CA GLU A 25 -11.35 6.30 3.03
C GLU A 25 -9.95 6.91 3.13
N TYR A 26 -9.64 7.83 2.23
CA TYR A 26 -8.40 8.58 2.28
C TYR A 26 -8.31 9.38 3.59
N ARG A 27 -7.15 9.32 4.25
CA ARG A 27 -6.88 10.07 5.49
C ARG A 27 -5.87 11.19 5.23
N PHE A 28 -4.68 10.83 4.71
CA PHE A 28 -3.62 11.79 4.40
C PHE A 28 -2.56 11.21 3.47
N ASP A 29 -1.77 12.10 2.88
CA ASP A 29 -0.60 11.76 2.09
C ASP A 29 0.51 11.15 2.94
N VAL A 30 1.13 10.09 2.44
CA VAL A 30 2.41 9.58 2.96
C VAL A 30 3.56 10.50 2.57
N LYS A 31 3.48 11.05 1.36
CA LYS A 31 4.33 12.13 0.85
C LYS A 31 3.42 13.09 0.09
N THR A 32 3.48 14.37 0.47
CA THR A 32 2.59 15.43 -0.03
C THR A 32 2.47 15.44 -1.55
N GLY A 33 1.24 15.65 -2.03
CA GLY A 33 0.90 15.72 -3.44
C GLY A 33 0.49 14.36 -4.00
N PHE A 34 -0.24 13.55 -3.23
CA PHE A 34 -0.79 12.32 -3.78
C PHE A 34 -1.78 12.64 -4.90
N GLU A 35 -1.57 11.99 -6.03
CA GLU A 35 -2.51 11.93 -7.14
C GLU A 35 -2.52 10.50 -7.69
N PRO A 36 -3.69 9.98 -8.11
CA PRO A 36 -3.81 8.62 -8.67
C PRO A 36 -3.31 8.56 -10.11
N ARG A 37 -2.15 9.15 -10.38
CA ARG A 37 -1.38 8.97 -11.61
C ARG A 37 -0.31 7.92 -11.35
N PHE A 38 0.10 7.16 -12.36
CA PHE A 38 1.06 6.06 -12.19
C PHE A 38 2.22 6.08 -13.19
N THR A 39 2.19 7.01 -14.14
CA THR A 39 3.08 7.10 -15.31
C THR A 39 4.56 7.34 -15.01
N ASP A 40 4.88 7.84 -13.82
CA ASP A 40 6.25 8.19 -13.39
C ASP A 40 6.80 7.25 -12.30
N ALA A 41 6.07 6.19 -11.97
CA ALA A 41 6.46 5.17 -11.01
C ALA A 41 6.70 3.84 -11.72
N ASP A 42 7.80 3.17 -11.37
CA ASP A 42 8.11 1.82 -11.84
C ASP A 42 7.55 0.76 -10.88
N LEU A 43 7.22 1.15 -9.64
CA LEU A 43 6.81 0.23 -8.60
C LEU A 43 5.76 0.87 -7.67
N ILE A 44 4.74 0.09 -7.33
CA ILE A 44 3.82 0.37 -6.23
C ILE A 44 4.04 -0.67 -5.15
N ARG A 45 4.17 -0.22 -3.89
CA ARG A 45 3.98 -1.09 -2.74
C ARG A 45 2.65 -0.79 -2.10
N VAL A 46 1.88 -1.85 -1.86
CA VAL A 46 0.66 -1.85 -1.08
C VAL A 46 0.93 -2.55 0.24
N ALA A 47 0.51 -1.96 1.35
CA ALA A 47 0.53 -2.59 2.66
C ALA A 47 -0.86 -2.48 3.29
N LEU A 48 -1.44 -3.62 3.61
CA LEU A 48 -2.70 -3.73 4.31
C LEU A 48 -2.41 -4.17 5.74
N CYS A 49 -2.69 -3.29 6.69
CA CYS A 49 -2.53 -3.53 8.12
C CYS A 49 -3.90 -3.72 8.76
N ARG A 50 -4.05 -4.71 9.62
CA ARG A 50 -5.10 -4.74 10.64
C ARG A 50 -4.47 -4.40 11.98
N VAL A 51 -5.02 -3.41 12.67
CA VAL A 51 -4.44 -2.83 13.88
C VAL A 51 -5.28 -3.23 15.09
N HIS A 52 -4.64 -3.41 16.24
CA HIS A 52 -5.35 -3.63 17.50
C HIS A 52 -6.20 -2.39 17.85
N GLU A 53 -7.44 -2.58 18.29
CA GLU A 53 -8.41 -1.48 18.49
C GLU A 53 -7.87 -0.40 19.42
N GLU A 54 -7.25 -0.81 20.53
CA GLU A 54 -6.64 0.07 21.52
C GLU A 54 -5.34 0.76 21.04
N ARG A 55 -4.83 0.38 19.86
CA ARG A 55 -3.57 0.88 19.29
C ARG A 55 -3.78 1.78 18.07
N VAL A 56 -5.01 1.95 17.58
CA VAL A 56 -5.32 2.73 16.37
C VAL A 56 -4.75 4.15 16.42
N GLU A 57 -4.93 4.85 17.54
CA GLU A 57 -4.42 6.21 17.70
C GLU A 57 -2.89 6.25 17.64
N HIS A 58 -2.23 5.32 18.33
CA HIS A 58 -0.78 5.19 18.33
C HIS A 58 -0.25 4.86 16.93
N PHE A 59 -0.85 3.88 16.25
CA PHE A 59 -0.50 3.48 14.89
C PHE A 59 -0.59 4.64 13.91
N THR A 60 -1.70 5.37 13.94
CA THR A 60 -1.93 6.53 13.06
C THR A 60 -0.89 7.62 13.33
N LEU A 61 -0.59 7.89 14.60
CA LEU A 61 0.42 8.86 14.99
C LEU A 61 1.82 8.43 14.53
N MET A 62 2.18 7.16 14.70
CA MET A 62 3.49 6.64 14.27
C MET A 62 3.62 6.60 12.74
N GLN A 63 2.52 6.34 12.04
CA GLN A 63 2.49 6.50 10.59
C GLN A 63 2.84 7.93 10.20
N GLU A 64 2.19 8.93 10.79
CA GLU A 64 2.38 10.33 10.45
C GLU A 64 3.76 10.88 10.88
N LYS A 65 4.26 10.49 12.07
CA LYS A 65 5.46 11.10 12.68
C LYS A 65 6.74 10.32 12.48
N VAL A 66 6.67 9.03 12.15
CA VAL A 66 7.85 8.15 11.99
C VAL A 66 7.94 7.57 10.60
N TRP A 67 6.89 6.90 10.12
CA TRP A 67 6.93 6.21 8.82
C TRP A 67 6.89 7.18 7.65
N ASN A 68 5.92 8.10 7.61
CA ASN A 68 5.75 9.05 6.51
C ASN A 68 7.02 9.90 6.28
N PRO A 69 7.65 10.51 7.28
CA PRO A 69 8.87 11.29 7.07
C PRO A 69 10.04 10.43 6.56
N ALA A 70 10.17 9.21 7.08
CA ALA A 70 11.24 8.30 6.64
C ALA A 70 11.04 7.82 5.20
N MET A 71 9.80 7.50 4.82
CA MET A 71 9.44 7.14 3.45
C MET A 71 9.61 8.33 2.50
N ALA A 72 9.04 9.49 2.84
CA ALA A 72 9.09 10.68 2.00
C ALA A 72 10.52 11.19 1.75
N GLY A 73 11.40 11.02 2.73
CA GLY A 73 12.83 11.34 2.63
C GLY A 73 13.70 10.26 1.98
N SER A 74 13.13 9.13 1.56
CA SER A 74 13.88 8.09 0.85
C SER A 74 14.04 8.46 -0.63
N PRO A 75 15.26 8.32 -1.21
CA PRO A 75 15.44 8.44 -2.65
C PRO A 75 14.45 7.54 -3.40
N GLY A 76 13.91 8.05 -4.50
CA GLY A 76 12.98 7.29 -5.33
C GLY A 76 11.52 7.27 -4.87
N MET A 77 11.21 7.60 -3.61
CA MET A 77 9.81 7.70 -3.17
C MET A 77 9.14 8.91 -3.85
N ILE A 78 8.08 8.68 -4.62
CA ILE A 78 7.40 9.72 -5.40
C ILE A 78 6.25 10.32 -4.60
N ARG A 79 5.28 9.48 -4.24
CA ARG A 79 4.05 9.84 -3.53
C ARG A 79 3.44 8.60 -2.89
N GLY A 80 2.45 8.79 -2.04
CA GLY A 80 1.73 7.70 -1.41
C GLY A 80 0.58 8.22 -0.57
N MET A 81 -0.30 7.32 -0.16
CA MET A 81 -1.45 7.65 0.67
C MET A 81 -1.61 6.66 1.82
N PHE A 82 -2.18 7.18 2.90
CA PHE A 82 -2.68 6.43 4.03
C PHE A 82 -4.21 6.50 4.02
N ALA A 83 -4.85 5.34 4.05
CA ALA A 83 -6.29 5.23 4.01
C ALA A 83 -6.78 4.22 5.05
N GLU A 84 -8.03 4.35 5.46
CA GLU A 84 -8.64 3.59 6.56
C GLU A 84 -9.93 2.92 6.08
N ALA A 85 -10.21 1.71 6.56
CA ALA A 85 -11.46 0.98 6.37
C ALA A 85 -12.02 0.56 7.74
N PRO A 86 -13.28 0.11 7.80
CA PRO A 86 -13.83 -0.49 9.01
C PRO A 86 -12.97 -1.65 9.55
N GLU A 87 -13.19 -2.04 10.81
CA GLU A 87 -12.44 -3.13 11.47
C GLU A 87 -10.94 -2.84 11.66
N GLN A 88 -10.59 -1.56 11.85
CA GLN A 88 -9.22 -1.11 12.13
C GLN A 88 -8.23 -1.55 11.05
N GLU A 89 -8.69 -1.53 9.80
CA GLU A 89 -7.88 -1.83 8.64
C GLU A 89 -7.34 -0.56 7.99
N PHE A 90 -6.06 -0.59 7.64
CA PHE A 90 -5.36 0.54 7.07
C PHE A 90 -4.61 0.12 5.82
N LEU A 91 -4.69 0.96 4.80
CA LEU A 91 -3.99 0.81 3.54
C LEU A 91 -2.90 1.87 3.45
N ILE A 92 -1.66 1.42 3.26
CA ILE A 92 -0.54 2.28 2.91
C ILE A 92 -0.13 1.97 1.49
N LEU A 93 -0.37 2.91 0.58
CA LEU A 93 0.12 2.84 -0.78
C LEU A 93 1.34 3.75 -0.93
N SER A 94 2.40 3.24 -1.54
CA SER A 94 3.61 4.02 -1.80
C SER A 94 4.14 3.75 -3.20
N MET A 95 4.54 4.80 -3.89
CA MET A 95 4.95 4.77 -5.29
C MET A 95 6.42 5.15 -5.42
N TRP A 96 7.15 4.36 -6.18
CA TRP A 96 8.59 4.43 -6.26
C TRP A 96 9.04 4.56 -7.70
N ARG A 97 10.02 5.42 -7.93
CA ARG A 97 10.59 5.69 -9.24
C ARG A 97 11.35 4.49 -9.79
N GLN A 98 12.01 3.72 -8.94
CA GLN A 98 12.76 2.53 -9.34
C GLN A 98 12.69 1.46 -8.25
N ALA A 99 12.62 0.19 -8.66
CA ALA A 99 12.62 -0.93 -7.72
C ALA A 99 13.89 -1.00 -6.83
N ALA A 100 15.05 -0.62 -7.39
CA ALA A 100 16.30 -0.57 -6.64
C ALA A 100 16.28 0.43 -5.48
N GLU A 101 15.57 1.55 -5.62
CA GLU A 101 15.46 2.58 -4.58
C GLU A 101 14.56 2.11 -3.42
N HIS A 102 13.45 1.44 -3.73
CA HIS A 102 12.63 0.76 -2.72
C HIS A 102 13.42 -0.33 -1.99
N GLY A 103 14.24 -1.10 -2.71
CA GLY A 103 15.10 -2.13 -2.12
C GLY A 103 16.08 -1.59 -1.07
N LYS A 104 16.72 -0.44 -1.34
CA LYS A 104 17.63 0.23 -0.39
C LYS A 104 16.92 0.68 0.88
N TYR A 105 15.71 1.26 0.73
CA TYR A 105 14.87 1.64 1.86
C TYR A 105 14.57 0.45 2.78
N ARG A 106 14.24 -0.72 2.20
CA ARG A 106 13.89 -1.93 2.94
C ARG A 106 15.03 -2.43 3.82
N THR A 107 16.24 -2.57 3.26
CA THR A 107 17.37 -3.24 3.93
C THR A 107 17.92 -2.46 5.12
N GLU A 108 17.93 -1.12 5.05
CA GLU A 108 18.70 -0.32 6.03
C GLU A 108 17.85 0.28 7.15
N ARG A 109 16.53 0.45 6.91
CA ARG A 109 15.70 1.35 7.72
C ARG A 109 14.47 0.70 8.33
N VAL A 110 13.89 -0.33 7.70
CA VAL A 110 12.57 -0.85 8.09
C VAL A 110 12.56 -1.41 9.51
N GLU A 111 13.52 -2.27 9.89
CA GLU A 111 13.57 -2.85 11.24
C GLU A 111 13.70 -1.79 12.33
N ARG A 112 14.57 -0.80 12.12
CA ARG A 112 14.80 0.30 13.06
C ARG A 112 13.56 1.19 13.20
N LEU A 113 12.87 1.45 12.09
CA LEU A 113 11.63 2.21 12.08
C LEU A 113 10.51 1.44 12.78
N ALA A 114 10.39 0.14 12.53
CA ALA A 114 9.40 -0.73 13.16
C ALA A 114 9.58 -0.76 14.68
N LEU A 115 10.82 -0.88 15.16
CA LEU A 115 11.11 -0.80 16.60
C LEU A 115 10.75 0.56 17.19
N ARG A 116 11.15 1.65 16.54
CA ARG A 116 10.86 3.03 16.99
C ARG A 116 9.36 3.32 17.02
N ALA A 117 8.62 2.82 16.04
CA ALA A 117 7.19 2.99 15.91
C ALA A 117 6.38 1.96 16.71
N GLN A 118 7.04 1.01 17.39
CA GLN A 118 6.38 -0.11 18.08
C GLN A 118 5.39 -0.87 17.18
N THR A 119 5.73 -1.04 15.90
CA THR A 119 4.79 -1.55 14.89
C THR A 119 4.27 -2.95 15.21
N GLU A 120 5.10 -3.82 15.81
CA GLU A 120 4.66 -5.15 16.24
C GLU A 120 3.61 -5.13 17.36
N ALA A 121 3.61 -4.08 18.20
CA ALA A 121 2.60 -3.92 19.23
C ALA A 121 1.29 -3.35 18.68
N ASP A 122 1.35 -2.61 17.57
CA ASP A 122 0.18 -1.99 16.95
C ASP A 122 -0.54 -2.95 15.98
N VAL A 123 0.21 -3.72 15.19
CA VAL A 123 -0.31 -4.43 14.03
C VAL A 123 -0.61 -5.90 14.35
N ALA A 124 -1.90 -6.25 14.30
CA ALA A 124 -2.40 -7.60 14.46
C ALA A 124 -2.17 -8.48 13.22
N ALA A 125 -2.19 -7.87 12.02
CA ALA A 125 -1.88 -8.55 10.76
C ALA A 125 -1.32 -7.56 9.74
N LEU A 126 -0.29 -7.98 9.00
CA LEU A 126 0.27 -7.24 7.89
C LEU A 126 0.27 -8.12 6.65
N SER A 127 -0.36 -7.64 5.58
CA SER A 127 -0.27 -8.22 4.25
C SER A 127 0.03 -7.12 3.25
N GLY A 128 0.24 -7.46 1.99
CA GLY A 128 0.57 -6.48 0.97
C GLY A 128 1.32 -7.12 -0.17
N ASP A 129 1.61 -6.30 -1.17
CA ASP A 129 2.35 -6.73 -2.34
C ASP A 129 3.18 -5.58 -2.91
N ILE A 130 4.13 -5.97 -3.76
CA ILE A 130 4.92 -5.09 -4.58
C ILE A 130 4.54 -5.37 -6.02
N VAL A 131 4.02 -4.34 -6.69
CA VAL A 131 3.56 -4.41 -8.07
C VAL A 131 4.52 -3.61 -8.93
N ASP A 132 5.19 -4.30 -9.84
CA ASP A 132 5.94 -3.65 -10.92
C ASP A 132 4.93 -3.02 -11.89
N LEU A 133 5.14 -1.75 -12.21
CA LEU A 133 4.31 -1.02 -13.15
C LEU A 133 4.89 -1.12 -14.54
N GLU A 134 4.08 -1.64 -15.46
CA GLU A 134 4.35 -1.59 -16.89
C GLU A 134 3.87 -0.23 -17.43
N PRO A 135 4.76 0.65 -17.91
CA PRO A 135 4.37 2.00 -18.34
C PRO A 135 3.28 2.01 -19.41
N SER A 136 3.26 1.02 -20.30
CA SER A 136 2.24 0.89 -21.35
C SER A 136 0.84 0.59 -20.82
N TRP A 137 0.67 0.26 -19.53
CA TRP A 137 -0.63 -0.01 -18.90
C TRP A 137 -1.19 1.19 -18.14
N THR A 138 -0.41 2.26 -18.01
CA THR A 138 -0.85 3.48 -17.33
C THR A 138 -1.66 4.36 -18.29
N VAL A 139 -2.81 4.87 -17.83
CA VAL A 139 -3.76 5.68 -18.61
C VAL A 139 -3.62 7.16 -18.25
#